data_AF-A0A9R0HYY3-F1
#
_entry.id   AF-A0A9R0HYY3-F1
#
_cell.length_a   1.000
_cell.length_b   1.000
_cell.length_c   1.000
_cell.angle_alpha   90.00
_cell.angle_beta   90.00
_cell.angle_gamma   90.00
#
_symmetry.space_group_name_H-M   'P 1'
#
loop_
_entity.id
_entity.type
_entity.pdbx_description
1 polymer ?
#
loop_
_entity_poly.entity_id
_entity_poly.type
_entity_poly.pdbx_seq_one_letter_code
_entity_poly.pdbx_strand_id
1 'polypeptide(L)'
;MLVHLVQISRELFKGVADFADSNRKLLSNMNALFLGFVPWIQVSKSRSLLLMVNPTDFLLAIGLGALLHFVLLAFNALSIKIISSISGGSKSVFSKRQNAIALLLVASQKTLPVMVAVVDQLGGAMGAPGLLILPCVAAHLNQIILDSFLVNSLLRRDQHIHLAKGA
;
A
#
# COMPACT_ATOMS: atom_id res chain seq x y z
N MET A 1 15.74 -8.45 10.23
CA MET A 1 17.19 -8.14 10.27
C MET A 1 17.46 -6.64 10.32
N LEU A 2 17.05 -5.85 9.31
CA LEU A 2 17.27 -4.37 9.29
C LEU A 2 16.61 -3.61 10.46
N VAL A 3 15.36 -3.95 10.82
CA VAL A 3 14.67 -3.30 11.95
C VAL A 3 15.42 -3.50 13.28
N HIS A 4 15.90 -4.72 13.52
CA HIS A 4 16.69 -5.03 14.71
C HIS A 4 18.03 -4.30 14.72
N LEU A 5 18.69 -4.18 13.56
CA LEU A 5 19.95 -3.44 13.45
C LEU A 5 19.78 -1.94 13.76
N VAL A 6 18.70 -1.33 13.27
CA VAL A 6 18.35 0.07 13.58
C VAL A 6 18.08 0.25 15.07
N GLN A 7 17.35 -0.67 15.68
CA GLN A 7 17.04 -0.59 17.10
C GLN A 7 18.29 -0.74 17.97
N ILE A 8 19.13 -1.74 17.67
CA ILE A 8 20.42 -1.96 18.35
C ILE A 8 21.32 -0.72 18.18
N SER A 9 21.36 -0.10 17.00
CA SER A 9 22.12 1.13 16.74
C SER A 9 21.63 2.31 17.60
N ARG A 10 20.31 2.48 17.76
CA ARG A 10 19.73 3.54 18.61
C ARG A 10 20.03 3.31 20.09
N GLU A 11 20.04 2.05 20.54
CA GLU A 11 20.35 1.68 21.92
C GLU A 11 21.84 1.83 22.25
N LEU A 12 22.72 1.49 21.30
CA LEU A 12 24.18 1.61 21.48
C LEU A 12 24.70 3.05 21.36
N PHE A 13 24.06 3.89 20.54
CA PHE A 13 24.53 5.24 20.27
C PHE A 13 23.44 6.27 20.52
N LYS A 14 23.48 6.90 21.70
CA LYS A 14 22.53 7.95 22.10
C LYS A 14 22.47 9.10 21.08
N GLY A 15 23.60 9.47 20.48
CA GLY A 15 23.63 10.48 19.41
C GLY A 15 22.84 10.10 18.16
N VAL A 16 22.71 8.80 17.83
CA VAL A 16 21.86 8.32 16.72
C VAL A 16 20.38 8.45 17.08
N ALA A 17 20.01 8.11 18.32
CA ALA A 17 18.65 8.30 18.81
C ALA A 17 18.27 9.79 18.82
N ASP A 18 19.12 10.65 19.41
CA ASP A 18 18.88 12.09 19.50
C ASP A 18 18.79 12.74 18.11
N PHE A 19 19.67 12.34 17.17
CA PHE A 19 19.59 12.79 15.78
C PHE A 19 18.29 12.35 15.09
N ALA A 20 17.92 11.07 15.22
CA ALA A 20 16.73 10.52 14.57
C ALA A 20 15.44 11.17 15.10
N ASP A 21 15.37 11.41 16.41
CA ASP A 21 14.23 12.03 17.05
C ASP A 21 14.15 13.53 16.71
N SER A 22 15.29 14.24 16.73
CA SER A 22 15.35 15.67 16.35
C SER A 22 15.03 15.92 14.87
N ASN A 23 15.34 14.95 13.99
CA ASN A 23 15.13 15.06 12.54
C ASN A 23 13.94 14.23 12.04
N ARG A 24 13.06 13.75 12.92
CA ARG A 24 11.96 12.82 12.57
C ARG A 24 11.11 13.29 11.37
N LYS A 25 10.79 14.59 11.31
CA LYS A 25 10.01 15.16 10.20
C LYS A 25 10.79 15.13 8.88
N LEU A 26 12.08 15.50 8.92
CA LEU A 26 12.95 15.46 7.75
C LEU A 26 13.09 14.02 7.23
N LEU A 27 13.37 13.07 8.12
CA LEU A 27 13.50 11.65 7.78
C LEU A 27 12.19 11.09 7.20
N SER A 28 11.04 11.46 7.76
CA SER A 28 9.73 11.07 7.22
C SER A 28 9.50 11.63 5.81
N ASN A 29 9.85 12.88 5.57
CA ASN A 29 9.71 13.52 4.26
C ASN A 29 10.67 12.90 3.22
N MET A 30 11.92 12.64 3.61
CA MET A 30 12.90 11.94 2.75
C MET A 30 12.42 10.53 2.41
N ASN A 31 11.88 9.80 3.38
CA ASN A 31 11.31 8.48 3.14
C ASN A 31 10.14 8.55 2.14
N ALA A 32 9.22 9.51 2.31
CA ALA A 32 8.14 9.71 1.35
C ALA A 32 8.65 10.02 -0.06
N LEU A 33 9.68 10.87 -0.18
CA LEU A 33 10.33 11.19 -1.44
C LEU A 33 10.96 9.94 -2.09
N PHE A 34 11.73 9.15 -1.32
CA PHE A 34 12.37 7.93 -1.83
C PHE A 34 11.35 6.87 -2.24
N LEU A 35 10.27 6.71 -1.48
CA LEU A 35 9.16 5.82 -1.86
C LEU A 35 8.48 6.30 -3.15
N GLY A 36 8.39 7.62 -3.38
CA GLY A 36 7.92 8.20 -4.63
C GLY A 36 8.79 7.86 -5.86
N PHE A 37 10.09 7.61 -5.67
CA PHE A 37 10.96 7.16 -6.77
C PHE A 37 10.71 5.71 -7.19
N VAL A 38 10.14 4.87 -6.32
CA VAL A 38 9.92 3.44 -6.63
C VAL A 38 9.03 3.28 -7.87
N PRO A 39 7.82 3.88 -7.95
CA PRO A 39 7.04 3.84 -9.18
C PRO A 39 7.75 4.45 -10.39
N TRP A 40 8.51 5.53 -10.20
CA TRP A 40 9.24 6.20 -11.29
C TRP A 40 10.31 5.30 -11.92
N ILE A 41 11.11 4.61 -11.10
CA ILE A 41 12.14 3.67 -11.55
C ILE A 41 11.49 2.51 -12.30
N GLN A 42 10.35 2.01 -11.81
CA GLN A 42 9.64 0.88 -12.40
C GLN A 42 9.04 1.21 -13.78
N VAL A 43 8.47 2.41 -13.93
CA VAL A 43 8.02 2.92 -15.24
C VAL A 43 9.21 3.11 -16.19
N SER A 44 10.31 3.69 -15.69
CA SER A 44 11.51 3.97 -16.49
C SER A 44 12.14 2.70 -17.07
N LYS A 45 12.26 1.63 -16.27
CA LYS A 45 12.78 0.32 -16.72
C LYS A 45 11.91 -0.34 -17.80
N SER A 46 10.63 0.01 -17.85
CA SER A 46 9.65 -0.62 -18.73
C SER A 46 9.33 0.22 -19.97
N ARG A 47 10.05 1.34 -20.21
CA ARG A 47 9.76 2.31 -21.28
C ARG A 47 9.80 1.73 -22.70
N SER A 48 10.78 0.90 -23.02
CA SER A 48 10.85 0.28 -24.35
C SER A 48 9.70 -0.71 -24.59
N LEU A 49 9.23 -1.35 -23.53
CA LEU A 49 8.13 -2.32 -23.56
C LEU A 49 6.75 -1.63 -23.56
N LEU A 50 6.63 -0.45 -22.94
CA LEU A 50 5.45 0.41 -23.05
C LEU A 50 5.05 0.68 -24.50
N LEU A 51 6.04 0.85 -25.39
CA LEU A 51 5.81 1.12 -26.80
C LEU A 51 5.46 -0.13 -27.62
N MET A 52 5.63 -1.32 -27.04
CA MET A 52 5.36 -2.61 -27.68
C MET A 52 4.04 -3.25 -27.24
N VAL A 53 3.46 -2.78 -26.12
CA VAL A 53 2.18 -3.31 -25.59
C VAL A 53 1.01 -2.60 -26.27
N ASN A 54 -0.01 -3.36 -26.67
CA ASN A 54 -1.25 -2.80 -27.18
C ASN A 54 -1.92 -1.95 -26.06
N PRO A 55 -2.27 -0.67 -26.31
CA PRO A 55 -2.90 0.19 -25.31
C PRO A 55 -4.19 -0.39 -24.72
N THR A 56 -4.95 -1.16 -25.51
CA THR A 56 -6.20 -1.79 -25.08
C THR A 56 -5.95 -2.84 -24.01
N ASP A 57 -4.99 -3.74 -24.23
CA ASP A 57 -4.63 -4.80 -23.28
C ASP A 57 -4.04 -4.21 -22.00
N PHE A 58 -3.28 -3.11 -22.13
CA PHE A 58 -2.75 -2.37 -21.00
C PHE A 58 -3.86 -1.76 -20.13
N LEU A 59 -4.86 -1.12 -20.73
CA LEU A 59 -6.00 -0.55 -20.02
C LEU A 59 -6.88 -1.64 -19.38
N LEU A 60 -7.11 -2.75 -20.08
CA LEU A 60 -7.82 -3.91 -19.53
C LEU A 60 -7.11 -4.46 -18.30
N ALA A 61 -5.78 -4.61 -18.35
CA ALA A 61 -5.00 -5.10 -17.21
C ALA A 61 -5.06 -4.14 -16.00
N ILE A 62 -5.04 -2.82 -16.23
CA ILE A 62 -5.27 -1.83 -15.16
C ILE A 62 -6.68 -1.98 -14.57
N GLY A 63 -7.70 -2.12 -15.42
CA GLY A 63 -9.09 -2.30 -15.01
C GLY A 63 -9.29 -3.57 -14.18
N LEU A 64 -8.72 -4.69 -14.62
CA LEU A 64 -8.73 -5.96 -13.88
C LEU A 64 -7.97 -5.84 -12.55
N GLY A 65 -6.84 -5.14 -12.53
CA GLY A 65 -6.09 -4.85 -11.31
C GLY A 65 -6.91 -4.04 -10.29
N ALA A 66 -7.64 -3.03 -10.75
CA ALA A 66 -8.55 -2.24 -9.92
C ALA A 66 -9.73 -3.08 -9.42
N LEU A 67 -10.35 -3.90 -10.30
CA LEU A 67 -11.43 -4.81 -9.92
C LEU A 67 -10.97 -5.79 -8.83
N LEU A 68 -9.83 -6.44 -9.01
CA LEU A 68 -9.24 -7.35 -8.02
C LEU A 68 -8.98 -6.62 -6.69
N HIS A 69 -8.54 -5.36 -6.73
CA HIS A 69 -8.38 -4.55 -5.52
C HIS A 69 -9.70 -4.34 -4.78
N PHE A 70 -10.78 -4.01 -5.48
CA PHE A 70 -12.11 -3.87 -4.86
C PHE A 70 -12.62 -5.19 -4.26
N VAL A 71 -12.39 -6.31 -4.95
CA VAL A 71 -12.73 -7.65 -4.43
C VAL A 71 -12.00 -7.93 -3.12
N LEU A 72 -10.69 -7.67 -3.07
CA LEU A 72 -9.89 -7.85 -1.84
C LEU A 72 -10.33 -6.92 -0.72
N LEU A 73 -10.63 -5.65 -1.02
CA LEU A 73 -11.19 -4.70 -0.05
C LEU A 73 -12.51 -5.21 0.54
N ALA A 74 -13.44 -5.67 -0.31
CA ALA A 74 -14.72 -6.20 0.15
C ALA A 74 -14.55 -7.46 1.02
N PHE A 75 -13.70 -8.40 0.58
CA PHE A 75 -13.39 -9.62 1.30
C PHE A 75 -12.77 -9.33 2.67
N ASN A 76 -11.77 -8.45 2.73
CA ASN A 76 -11.11 -8.07 3.97
C ASN A 76 -12.06 -7.30 4.90
N ALA A 77 -12.91 -6.43 4.37
CA ALA A 77 -13.91 -5.73 5.19
C ALA A 77 -14.89 -6.71 5.84
N LEU A 78 -15.35 -7.73 5.10
CA LEU A 78 -16.20 -8.79 5.64
C LEU A 78 -15.45 -9.61 6.70
N SER A 79 -14.20 -9.98 6.42
CA SER A 79 -13.36 -10.75 7.34
C SER A 79 -13.15 -10.01 8.66
N ILE A 80 -12.85 -8.71 8.61
CA ILE A 80 -12.71 -7.86 9.80
C ILE A 80 -14.02 -7.82 10.60
N LYS A 81 -15.17 -7.74 9.94
CA LYS A 81 -16.48 -7.76 10.61
C LYS A 81 -16.71 -9.09 11.34
N ILE A 82 -16.43 -10.20 10.68
CA ILE A 82 -16.56 -11.56 11.27
C ILE A 82 -15.61 -11.69 12.47
N ILE A 83 -14.33 -11.37 12.30
CA ILE A 83 -13.33 -11.45 13.37
C ILE A 83 -13.72 -10.54 14.54
N SER A 84 -14.16 -9.31 14.27
CA SER A 84 -14.63 -8.39 15.31
C SER A 84 -15.80 -8.97 16.11
N SER A 85 -16.77 -9.60 15.43
CA SER A 85 -17.90 -10.26 16.09
C SER A 85 -17.46 -11.40 17.00
N ILE A 86 -16.51 -12.23 16.58
CA ILE A 86 -16.05 -13.40 17.35
C ILE A 86 -15.13 -12.95 18.51
N SER A 87 -14.33 -11.91 18.32
CA SER A 87 -13.40 -11.37 19.32
C SER A 87 -14.05 -10.37 20.30
N GLY A 88 -15.35 -10.49 20.57
CA GLY A 88 -16.04 -9.68 21.59
C GLY A 88 -16.83 -8.46 21.06
N GLY A 89 -17.10 -8.41 19.75
CA GLY A 89 -17.99 -7.44 19.12
C GLY A 89 -17.61 -5.99 19.42
N SER A 90 -18.48 -5.26 20.12
CA SER A 90 -18.24 -3.85 20.50
C SER A 90 -16.99 -3.64 21.34
N LYS A 91 -16.49 -4.67 22.05
CA LYS A 91 -15.28 -4.60 22.86
C LYS A 91 -14.01 -5.01 22.10
N SER A 92 -14.13 -5.46 20.84
CA SER A 92 -13.00 -5.85 20.02
C SER A 92 -12.08 -4.67 19.70
N VAL A 93 -10.78 -4.93 19.53
CA VAL A 93 -9.80 -3.93 19.05
C VAL A 93 -10.19 -3.37 17.67
N PHE A 94 -10.95 -4.15 16.88
CA PHE A 94 -11.46 -3.76 15.57
C PHE A 94 -12.79 -3.00 15.62
N SER A 95 -13.40 -2.81 16.81
CA SER A 95 -14.54 -1.88 16.96
C SER A 95 -14.09 -0.43 16.80
N LYS A 96 -12.82 -0.13 17.09
CA LYS A 96 -12.18 1.14 16.76
C LYS A 96 -12.02 1.24 15.25
N ARG A 97 -12.74 2.20 14.66
CA ARG A 97 -12.79 2.42 13.20
C ARG A 97 -11.39 2.59 12.60
N GLN A 98 -10.48 3.29 13.27
CA GLN A 98 -9.11 3.51 12.79
C GLN A 98 -8.33 2.19 12.66
N ASN A 99 -8.48 1.28 13.62
CA ASN A 99 -7.83 -0.03 13.58
C ASN A 99 -8.40 -0.91 12.48
N ALA A 100 -9.73 -0.88 12.30
CA ALA A 100 -10.39 -1.60 11.21
C ALA A 100 -9.97 -1.06 9.83
N ILE A 101 -9.88 0.27 9.66
CA ILE A 101 -9.42 0.90 8.42
C ILE A 101 -7.94 0.55 8.16
N ALA A 102 -7.09 0.62 9.18
CA ALA A 102 -5.68 0.27 9.05
C ALA A 102 -5.51 -1.18 8.60
N LEU A 103 -6.20 -2.12 9.26
CA LEU A 103 -6.15 -3.54 8.89
C LEU A 103 -6.75 -3.78 7.50
N LEU A 104 -7.85 -3.12 7.15
CA LEU A 104 -8.49 -3.23 5.84
C LEU A 104 -7.54 -2.83 4.72
N LEU A 105 -6.86 -1.68 4.87
CA LEU A 105 -5.93 -1.17 3.87
C LEU A 105 -4.69 -2.05 3.76
N VAL A 106 -4.07 -2.38 4.90
CA VAL A 106 -2.84 -3.20 4.92
C VAL A 106 -3.10 -4.60 4.38
N ALA A 107 -4.21 -5.25 4.74
CA ALA A 107 -4.55 -6.58 4.25
C ALA A 107 -4.93 -6.62 2.76
N SER A 108 -5.33 -5.47 2.18
CA SER A 108 -5.71 -5.37 0.76
C SER A 108 -4.56 -4.89 -0.13
N GLN A 109 -3.41 -4.57 0.46
CA GLN A 109 -2.26 -4.04 -0.26
C GLN A 109 -1.49 -5.12 -1.00
N LYS A 110 -1.22 -4.87 -2.29
CA LYS A 110 -0.41 -5.74 -3.15
C LYS A 110 0.99 -5.15 -3.20
N THR A 111 2.02 -5.98 -3.05
CA THR A 111 3.39 -5.50 -2.95
C THR A 111 4.11 -5.65 -4.30
N LEU A 112 4.26 -4.54 -5.00
CA LEU A 112 4.97 -4.49 -6.29
C LEU A 112 6.39 -5.10 -6.22
N PRO A 113 7.22 -4.86 -5.18
CA PRO A 113 8.57 -5.45 -5.11
C PRO A 113 8.56 -6.98 -5.02
N VAL A 114 7.58 -7.56 -4.32
CA VAL A 114 7.46 -9.02 -4.19
C VAL A 114 7.06 -9.62 -5.52
N MET A 115 6.09 -9.01 -6.21
CA MET A 115 5.69 -9.47 -7.55
C MET A 115 6.85 -9.41 -8.54
N VAL A 116 7.61 -8.30 -8.58
CA VAL A 116 8.79 -8.19 -9.47
C VAL A 116 9.79 -9.29 -9.16
N ALA A 117 10.10 -9.55 -7.88
CA ALA A 117 11.02 -10.61 -7.48
C ALA A 117 10.52 -12.02 -7.85
N VAL A 118 9.22 -12.27 -7.78
CA VAL A 118 8.61 -13.54 -8.18
C VAL A 118 8.67 -13.71 -9.70
N VAL A 119 8.26 -12.69 -10.47
CA VAL A 119 8.29 -12.74 -11.94
C VAL A 119 9.72 -12.92 -12.47
N ASP A 120 10.70 -12.26 -11.85
CA ASP A 120 12.13 -12.40 -12.20
C ASP A 120 12.62 -13.84 -11.94
N GLN A 121 12.23 -14.44 -10.80
CA GLN A 121 12.53 -15.84 -10.49
C GLN A 121 11.83 -16.85 -11.40
N LEU A 122 10.68 -16.50 -11.98
CA LEU A 122 9.97 -17.36 -12.94
C LEU A 122 10.64 -17.41 -14.33
N GLY A 123 11.75 -16.69 -14.55
CA GLY A 123 12.72 -17.00 -15.59
C GLY A 123 12.17 -17.10 -17.01
N GLY A 124 11.35 -16.14 -17.45
CA GLY A 124 10.86 -16.07 -18.85
C GLY A 124 9.82 -17.12 -19.24
N ALA A 125 9.42 -18.03 -18.34
CA ALA A 125 8.35 -19.00 -18.59
C ALA A 125 6.99 -18.35 -18.91
N MET A 126 6.83 -17.08 -18.54
CA MET A 126 5.64 -16.26 -18.77
C MET A 126 5.83 -15.20 -19.89
N GLY A 127 6.91 -15.29 -20.67
CA GLY A 127 7.28 -14.30 -21.70
C GLY A 127 8.29 -13.25 -21.21
N ALA A 128 8.47 -12.17 -21.97
CA ALA A 128 9.38 -11.08 -21.60
C ALA A 128 8.95 -10.43 -20.27
N PRO A 129 9.74 -10.51 -19.18
CA PRO A 129 9.33 -10.11 -17.83
C PRO A 129 8.76 -8.68 -17.74
N GLY A 130 9.30 -7.75 -18.52
CA GLY A 130 8.83 -6.36 -18.48
C GLY A 130 7.46 -6.12 -19.15
N LEU A 131 6.94 -7.08 -19.95
CA LEU A 131 5.58 -7.02 -20.50
C LEU A 131 4.52 -7.27 -19.40
N LEU A 132 4.89 -8.02 -18.36
CA LEU A 132 4.03 -8.35 -17.20
C LEU A 132 4.15 -7.30 -16.09
N ILE A 133 5.36 -6.79 -15.87
CA ILE A 133 5.64 -5.84 -14.77
C ILE A 133 4.89 -4.53 -14.97
N LEU A 134 4.83 -4.04 -16.21
CA LEU A 134 4.33 -2.71 -16.52
C LEU A 134 2.82 -2.51 -16.19
N PRO A 135 1.89 -3.38 -16.63
CA PRO A 135 0.51 -3.32 -16.16
C PRO A 135 0.37 -3.41 -14.64
N CYS A 136 1.22 -4.20 -13.98
CA CYS A 136 1.20 -4.30 -12.52
C CYS A 136 1.65 -3.01 -11.82
N VAL A 137 2.65 -2.31 -12.34
CA VAL A 137 3.07 -0.99 -11.83
C VAL A 137 1.92 0.02 -11.93
N ALA A 138 1.27 0.07 -13.10
CA ALA A 138 0.16 0.99 -13.34
C ALA A 138 -1.06 0.65 -12.47
N ALA A 139 -1.40 -0.64 -12.34
CA ALA A 139 -2.46 -1.09 -11.44
C ALA A 139 -2.15 -0.75 -9.98
N HIS A 140 -0.89 -0.91 -9.54
CA HIS A 140 -0.47 -0.58 -8.18
C HIS A 140 -0.53 0.93 -7.90
N LEU A 141 -0.13 1.78 -8.85
CA LEU A 141 -0.30 3.22 -8.75
C LEU A 141 -1.77 3.63 -8.64
N ASN A 142 -2.63 3.05 -9.49
CA ASN A 142 -4.07 3.29 -9.42
C ASN A 142 -4.64 2.87 -8.05
N GLN A 143 -4.19 1.73 -7.53
CA GLN A 143 -4.53 1.28 -6.18
C GLN A 143 -4.13 2.29 -5.09
N ILE A 144 -2.90 2.85 -5.12
CA ILE A 144 -2.47 3.87 -4.13
C ILE A 144 -3.37 5.11 -4.17
N ILE A 145 -3.75 5.54 -5.37
CA ILE A 145 -4.67 6.67 -5.57
C ILE A 145 -6.04 6.35 -4.99
N LEU A 146 -6.61 5.18 -5.31
CA LEU A 146 -7.90 4.73 -4.79
C LEU A 146 -7.91 4.63 -3.26
N ASP A 147 -6.86 4.07 -2.65
CA ASP A 147 -6.73 3.96 -1.20
C ASP A 147 -6.67 5.34 -0.53
N SER A 148 -5.98 6.31 -1.17
CA SER A 148 -5.91 7.69 -0.70
C SER A 148 -7.29 8.37 -0.71
N PHE A 149 -8.08 8.15 -1.77
CA PHE A 149 -9.47 8.63 -1.83
C PHE A 149 -10.36 7.96 -0.79
N LEU A 150 -10.22 6.64 -0.61
CA LEU A 150 -10.98 5.88 0.37
C LEU A 150 -10.72 6.40 1.79
N VAL A 151 -9.45 6.56 2.17
CA VAL A 151 -9.05 7.12 3.48
C VAL A 151 -9.61 8.52 3.67
N ASN A 152 -9.46 9.41 2.67
CA ASN A 152 -9.96 10.78 2.76
C ASN A 152 -11.49 10.83 2.93
N SER A 153 -12.23 9.99 2.20
CA SER A 153 -13.69 9.89 2.33
C SER A 153 -14.13 9.35 3.69
N LEU A 154 -13.44 8.31 4.19
CA LEU A 154 -13.71 7.72 5.51
C LEU A 154 -13.45 8.72 6.64
N LEU A 155 -12.35 9.48 6.57
CA LEU A 155 -11.98 10.51 7.55
C LEU A 155 -12.95 11.71 7.53
N ARG A 156 -13.36 12.18 6.34
CA ARG A 156 -14.37 13.26 6.24
C ARG A 156 -15.71 12.86 6.86
N ARG A 157 -16.12 11.59 6.70
CA ARG A 157 -17.31 11.06 7.38
C ARG A 157 -17.21 11.14 8.91
N ASP A 158 -16.04 10.92 9.49
CA ASP A 158 -15.85 11.03 10.94
C ASP A 158 -15.99 12.47 11.43
N GLN A 159 -15.43 13.42 10.70
CA GLN A 159 -15.54 14.85 11.02
C GLN A 159 -16.99 15.32 11.07
N HIS A 160 -17.81 14.92 10.09
CA HIS A 160 -19.24 15.25 10.07
C HIS A 160 -20.03 14.60 11.21
N ILE A 161 -19.75 13.34 11.55
CA ILE A 161 -20.43 12.64 12.65
C ILE A 161 -20.09 13.29 14.00
N HIS A 162 -18.85 13.72 14.21
CA HIS A 162 -18.44 14.41 15.43
C HIS A 162 -19.11 15.78 15.59
N LEU A 163 -19.22 16.56 14.51
CA LEU A 163 -19.91 17.85 14.53
C LEU A 163 -21.42 17.69 14.80
N ALA A 164 -22.06 16.66 14.23
CA ALA A 164 -23.49 16.38 14.42
C ALA A 164 -23.83 15.84 15.83
N LYS A 165 -22.86 15.34 16.60
CA LYS A 165 -23.06 14.88 17.99
C LYS A 165 -22.71 15.94 19.04
N GLY A 166 -22.13 17.07 18.63
CA GLY A 166 -21.75 18.20 19.49
C GLY A 166 -22.71 19.40 19.42
N ALA A 167 -23.82 19.26 18.69
CA ALA A 167 -24.94 20.20 18.61
C ALA A 167 -26.18 19.54 19.23
#